data_AF-A0A927VD21-F1
#
_entry.id   AF-A0A927VD21-F1
#
_cell.length_a   1.000
_cell.length_b   1.000
_cell.length_c   1.000
_cell.angle_alpha   90.00
_cell.angle_beta   90.00
_cell.angle_gamma   90.00
#
_symmetry.space_group_name_H-M   'P 1'
#
loop_
_entity.id
_entity.type
_entity.pdbx_description
1 polymer ?
#
loop_
_entity_poly.entity_id
_entity_poly.type
_entity_poly.pdbx_seq_one_letter_code
_entity_poly.pdbx_strand_id
1 'polypeptide(L)'
;MCKTMNQLESVVDDYRTLKALKEDLDSQLKDLEREIISYLDHNEKMSETGSDFTVKVTTCERRTLDSKRLEADLGSLAEYQRISQYRRLYVK
;
A
#
# COMPACT_ATOMS: atom_id res chain seq x y z
N MET A 1 9.43 -10.92 23.99
CA MET A 1 10.58 -10.97 23.06
C MET A 1 11.06 -12.40 22.96
N CYS A 2 11.15 -12.95 21.76
CA CYS A 2 11.80 -14.24 21.53
C CYS A 2 13.26 -14.14 21.95
N LYS A 3 13.73 -15.10 22.75
CA LYS A 3 15.13 -15.14 23.22
C LYS A 3 15.86 -16.40 22.75
N THR A 4 15.13 -17.42 22.29
CA THR A 4 15.68 -18.69 21.79
C THR A 4 15.30 -18.91 20.33
N MET A 5 16.06 -19.76 19.62
CA MET A 5 15.79 -20.07 18.20
C MET A 5 14.40 -20.68 18.01
N ASN A 6 14.01 -21.65 18.85
CA ASN A 6 12.69 -22.30 18.76
C ASN A 6 11.53 -21.31 18.91
N GLN A 7 11.69 -20.29 19.78
CA GLN A 7 10.69 -19.22 19.91
C GLN A 7 10.64 -18.32 18.67
N LEU A 8 11.79 -18.07 18.04
CA LEU A 8 11.85 -17.30 16.80
C LEU A 8 11.20 -18.07 15.64
N GLU A 9 11.48 -19.37 15.50
CA GLU A 9 10.87 -20.24 14.48
C GLU A 9 9.34 -20.21 14.57
N SER A 10 8.79 -20.47 15.77
CA SER A 10 7.34 -20.40 15.99
C SER A 10 6.75 -19.04 15.61
N VAL A 11 7.40 -17.94 16.00
CA VAL A 11 6.92 -16.59 15.67
C VAL A 11 7.04 -16.27 14.19
N VAL A 12 8.06 -16.78 13.50
CA VAL A 12 8.20 -16.63 12.05
C VAL A 12 7.10 -17.41 11.30
N ASP A 13 6.75 -18.60 11.78
CA ASP A 13 5.68 -19.40 11.18
C ASP A 13 4.30 -18.75 11.37
N ASP A 14 4.02 -18.25 12.59
CA ASP A 14 2.82 -17.47 12.86
C ASP A 14 2.78 -16.21 11.98
N TYR A 15 3.91 -15.49 11.87
CA TYR A 15 4.03 -14.29 11.04
C TYR A 15 3.71 -14.59 9.56
N ARG A 16 4.26 -15.67 9.00
CA ARG A 16 4.00 -16.06 7.59
C ARG A 16 2.53 -16.39 7.38
N THR A 17 1.94 -17.13 8.30
CA THR A 17 0.52 -17.52 8.25
C THR A 17 -0.38 -16.28 8.28
N LEU A 18 -0.15 -15.38 9.24
CA LEU A 18 -0.93 -14.15 9.36
C LEU A 18 -0.71 -13.20 8.17
N LYS A 19 0.51 -13.15 7.63
CA LYS A 19 0.82 -12.35 6.45
C LYS A 19 0.06 -12.86 5.22
N ALA A 20 0.03 -14.17 4.99
CA ALA A 20 -0.73 -14.76 3.89
C ALA A 20 -2.23 -14.48 4.04
N LEU A 21 -2.78 -14.64 5.25
CA LEU A 21 -4.18 -14.31 5.53
C LEU A 21 -4.48 -12.83 5.28
N LYS A 22 -3.58 -11.93 5.69
CA LYS A 22 -3.73 -10.50 5.43
C LYS A 22 -3.75 -10.21 3.92
N GLU A 23 -2.83 -10.79 3.16
CA GLU A 23 -2.77 -10.59 1.70
C GLU A 23 -4.05 -11.09 1.00
N ASP A 24 -4.62 -12.20 1.47
CA ASP A 24 -5.90 -12.72 0.98
C ASP A 24 -7.07 -11.76 1.30
N LEU A 25 -7.17 -11.29 2.54
CA LEU A 25 -8.19 -10.31 2.95
C LEU A 25 -8.05 -8.97 2.20
N ASP A 26 -6.81 -8.48 2.02
CA ASP A 26 -6.52 -7.28 1.24
C ASP A 26 -6.94 -7.45 -0.23
N SER A 27 -6.90 -8.68 -0.77
CA SER A 27 -7.42 -8.97 -2.12
C SER A 27 -8.95 -8.94 -2.16
N GLN A 28 -9.60 -9.61 -1.21
CA GLN A 28 -11.07 -9.64 -1.12
C GLN A 28 -11.65 -8.22 -0.95
N LEU A 29 -11.02 -7.37 -0.12
CA LEU A 29 -11.42 -5.98 0.04
C LEU A 29 -11.31 -5.19 -1.27
N LYS A 30 -10.24 -5.38 -2.04
CA LYS A 30 -10.10 -4.72 -3.35
C LYS A 30 -11.16 -5.16 -4.36
N ASP A 31 -11.57 -6.42 -4.32
CA ASP A 31 -12.64 -6.90 -5.19
C ASP A 31 -13.98 -6.27 -4.82
N LEU A 32 -14.28 -6.12 -3.53
CA LEU A 32 -15.46 -5.37 -3.06
C LEU A 32 -15.39 -3.88 -3.42
N GLU A 33 -14.22 -3.24 -3.28
CA GLU A 33 -14.01 -1.85 -3.71
C GLU A 33 -14.28 -1.68 -5.21
N ARG A 34 -13.84 -2.63 -6.04
CA ARG A 34 -14.12 -2.63 -7.49
C ARG A 34 -15.59 -2.80 -7.79
N GLU A 35 -16.32 -3.64 -7.04
CA GLU A 35 -17.76 -3.78 -7.19
C GLU A 35 -18.49 -2.46 -6.88
N ILE A 36 -18.11 -1.75 -5.82
CA ILE A 36 -18.67 -0.43 -5.48
C ILE A 36 -18.42 0.58 -6.59
N ILE A 37 -17.19 0.62 -7.13
CA ILE A 37 -16.85 1.50 -8.26
C ILE A 37 -17.66 1.11 -9.49
N SER A 38 -17.73 -0.18 -9.82
CA SER A 38 -18.50 -0.68 -10.97
C SER A 38 -19.98 -0.32 -10.88
N TYR A 39 -20.56 -0.34 -9.68
CA TYR A 39 -21.93 0.11 -9.46
C TYR A 39 -22.08 1.61 -9.74
N LEU A 40 -21.17 2.45 -9.22
CA LEU A 40 -21.20 3.89 -9.48
C LEU A 40 -21.00 4.22 -10.96
N ASP A 41 -20.09 3.52 -11.64
CA ASP A 41 -19.83 3.66 -13.08
C ASP A 41 -21.04 3.25 -13.92
N HIS A 42 -21.67 2.11 -13.61
CA HIS A 42 -22.87 1.65 -14.32
C HIS A 42 -24.05 2.62 -14.19
N ASN A 43 -24.14 3.33 -13.05
CA ASN A 43 -25.19 4.31 -12.77
C ASN A 43 -24.78 5.74 -13.15
N GLU A 44 -23.60 5.95 -13.72
CA GLU A 44 -23.05 7.27 -14.07
C GLU A 44 -23.02 8.26 -12.88
N LYS A 45 -22.75 7.76 -11.67
CA LYS A 45 -22.72 8.56 -10.42
C LYS A 45 -21.30 8.71 -9.89
N MET A 46 -21.01 9.87 -9.31
CA MET A 46 -19.75 10.13 -8.59
C MET A 46 -19.87 9.87 -7.07
N SER A 47 -21.08 9.79 -6.54
CA SER A 47 -21.33 9.53 -5.12
C SER A 47 -22.72 8.92 -4.89
N GLU A 48 -22.85 8.13 -3.83
CA GLU A 48 -24.11 7.56 -3.38
C GLU A 48 -24.16 7.50 -1.85
N THR A 49 -25.32 7.80 -1.28
CA THR A 49 -25.55 7.80 0.18
C THR A 49 -26.67 6.82 0.50
N GLY A 50 -26.37 5.84 1.36
CA GLY A 50 -27.32 4.88 1.91
C GLY A 50 -27.85 5.31 3.27
N SER A 51 -28.44 4.36 4.01
CA SER A 51 -28.95 4.57 5.37
C SER A 51 -27.86 4.90 6.40
N ASP A 52 -26.67 4.32 6.23
CA ASP A 52 -25.56 4.34 7.19
C ASP A 52 -24.19 4.56 6.53
N PHE A 53 -24.14 4.76 5.20
CA PHE A 53 -22.89 4.94 4.48
C PHE A 53 -22.98 6.05 3.41
N THR A 54 -21.81 6.54 3.01
CA THR A 54 -21.65 7.39 1.81
C THR A 54 -20.41 6.94 1.08
N VAL A 55 -20.56 6.64 -0.21
CA VAL A 55 -19.47 6.29 -1.12
C VAL A 55 -19.27 7.41 -2.12
N LYS A 56 -18.01 7.72 -2.43
CA LYS A 56 -17.64 8.75 -3.40
C LYS A 56 -16.39 8.32 -4.14
N VAL A 57 -16.43 8.39 -5.47
CA VAL A 57 -15.26 8.19 -6.33
C VAL A 57 -14.70 9.56 -6.67
N THR A 58 -13.38 9.70 -6.62
CA THR A 58 -12.68 10.94 -6.99
C THR A 58 -11.36 10.59 -7.62
N THR A 59 -10.99 11.30 -8.68
CA THR A 59 -9.70 11.13 -9.35
C THR A 59 -8.57 11.60 -8.43
N CYS A 60 -7.65 10.72 -8.08
CA CYS A 60 -6.46 11.05 -7.30
C CYS A 60 -5.24 11.18 -8.23
N GLU A 61 -4.64 12.37 -8.30
CA GLU A 61 -3.39 12.58 -9.03
C GLU A 61 -2.19 12.38 -8.09
N ARG A 62 -1.31 11.41 -8.41
CA ARG A 62 -0.01 11.29 -7.76
C ARG A 62 1.06 11.97 -8.61
N ARG A 63 1.59 13.10 -8.15
CA ARG A 63 2.72 13.80 -8.78
C ARG A 63 4.02 13.30 -8.17
N THR A 64 4.86 12.66 -8.99
CA THR A 64 6.21 12.25 -8.60
C THR A 64 7.21 13.10 -9.38
N LEU A 65 8.23 13.62 -8.70
CA LEU A 65 9.27 14.41 -9.34
C LEU A 65 10.13 13.49 -10.23
N ASP A 66 10.32 13.90 -11.49
CA ASP A 66 11.19 13.18 -12.43
C ASP A 66 12.65 13.55 -12.15
N SER A 67 13.29 12.73 -11.32
CA SER A 67 14.69 12.94 -10.93
C SER A 67 15.65 12.86 -12.12
N LYS A 68 15.34 12.06 -13.15
CA LYS A 68 16.21 11.91 -14.32
C LYS A 68 16.22 13.16 -15.18
N ARG A 69 15.04 13.74 -15.39
CA ARG A 69 14.94 15.02 -16.10
C ARG A 69 15.63 16.13 -15.31
N LEU A 70 15.48 16.14 -13.99
CA LEU A 70 16.12 17.12 -13.13
C LEU A 70 17.66 16.98 -13.12
N GLU A 71 18.18 15.75 -13.18
CA GLU A 71 19.62 15.47 -13.30
C GLU A 71 20.19 15.94 -14.65
N ALA A 72 19.40 15.93 -15.73
CA ALA A 72 19.83 16.47 -17.03
C ALA A 72 20.00 18.00 -17.00
N ASP A 73 19.16 18.69 -16.23
CA ASP A 73 19.17 20.16 -16.13
C ASP A 73 20.21 20.67 -15.10
N LEU A 74 20.40 19.95 -13.98
CA LEU A 74 21.19 20.39 -12.83
C LEU A 74 22.48 19.58 -12.60
N GLY A 75 22.67 18.45 -13.27
CA GLY A 75 23.74 17.50 -12.99
C GLY A 75 23.42 16.56 -11.82
N SER A 76 24.46 16.02 -11.17
CA SER A 76 24.30 15.04 -10.08
C SER A 76 23.50 15.63 -8.90
N LEU A 77 22.41 14.97 -8.52
CA LEU A 77 21.60 15.39 -7.37
C LEU A 77 22.09 14.82 -6.02
N ALA A 78 23.25 14.15 -5.99
CA ALA A 78 23.76 13.47 -4.81
C ALA A 78 23.91 14.40 -3.60
N GLU A 79 24.32 15.66 -3.82
CA GLU A 79 24.51 16.66 -2.76
C GLU A 79 23.19 17.07 -2.08
N TYR A 80 22.05 16.88 -2.76
CA TYR A 80 20.72 17.20 -2.24
C TYR A 80 20.06 16.00 -1.56
N GLN A 81 20.65 14.80 -1.64
CA GLN A 81 20.08 13.60 -1.04
C GLN A 81 20.36 13.53 0.45
N ARG A 82 19.31 13.61 1.27
CA ARG A 82 19.40 13.29 2.69
C ARG A 82 19.31 11.78 2.90
N ILE A 83 20.41 11.16 3.31
CA ILE A 83 20.45 9.72 3.63
C ILE A 83 19.95 9.52 5.07
N SER A 84 18.93 8.68 5.25
CA SER A 84 18.45 8.22 6.57
C SER A 84 18.50 6.69 6.61
N GLN A 85 19.19 6.13 7.60
CA GLN A 85 19.33 4.69 7.76
C GLN A 85 18.34 4.18 8.80
N TYR A 86 17.63 3.09 8.48
CA TYR A 86 16.71 2.41 9.40
C TYR A 86 16.88 0.89 9.28
N ARG A 87 16.58 0.17 10.36
CA ARG A 87 16.58 -1.30 10.35
C ARG A 87 15.26 -1.77 9.74
N ARG A 88 15.34 -2.70 8.80
CA ARG A 88 14.18 -3.34 8.18
C ARG A 88 14.19 -4.83 8.50
N LEU A 89 13.04 -5.37 8.88
CA LEU A 89 12.83 -6.81 8.99
C LEU A 89 12.69 -7.40 7.58
N TYR A 90 13.46 -8.45 7.29
CA TYR A 90 13.33 -9.27 6.09
C TYR A 90 13.02 -10.70 6.53
N VAL A 91 11.86 -11.20 6.15
CA VAL A 91 11.44 -12.60 6.32
C VAL A 91 11.09 -13.11 4.93
N LYS A 92 11.79 -14.15 4.49
CA LYS A 92 11.53 -14.84 3.23
C LYS A 92 10.32 -15.75 3.36
#